data_AF-A0A9W4SFU9-F1
#
_entry.id   AF-A0A9W4SFU9-F1
#
_cell.length_a   1.000
_cell.length_b   1.000
_cell.length_c   1.000
_cell.angle_alpha   90.00
_cell.angle_beta   90.00
_cell.angle_gamma   90.00
#
_symmetry.space_group_name_H-M   'P 1'
#
loop_
_entity.id
_entity.type
_entity.pdbx_description
1 polymer ?
#
loop_
_entity_poly.entity_id
_entity_poly.type
_entity_poly.pdbx_seq_one_letter_code
_entity_poly.pdbx_strand_id
1 'polypeptide(L)'
;MLHYVGGLPIKTRLHSAYRFSKQIDYKGTSEVETYIWCSKGNNIYPQKFLLTMIIIDKDILKANITLPPESEYVWYLGYGSNMSKKTLERMRKVKPRKSIACTVPNYFLSFDIYGQPYFEPAFASIYPHPLHSHSKSSITYEYAKDIHNHCCPGLPFKFNPEAPEKSLPPILNGILYLISKQEYQHILNTEGGWGYGDLGHGYKAIDVECITYDNQKLIAKTLSSQSASVEAGCQPSLRYLNLLRVGAKEHNLSPDYQDYLNSLKHFEISTTSKKIARILYFTFSIPSIFFFILFASISLKFGKRLPKSIAKAMIFVINISRANYNNFFKPLFGSGTNND
;
A
#
# COMPACT_ATOMS: atom_id res chain seq x y z
N MET A 1 -35.35 10.86 23.50
CA MET A 1 -35.63 9.94 22.37
C MET A 1 -35.50 10.72 21.05
N LEU A 2 -35.48 9.99 19.93
CA LEU A 2 -35.68 10.37 18.50
C LEU A 2 -36.47 11.68 18.26
N HIS A 3 -36.29 12.50 17.21
CA HIS A 3 -35.51 12.45 15.95
C HIS A 3 -35.29 13.92 15.43
N TYR A 4 -34.84 14.33 14.22
CA TYR A 4 -34.53 13.72 12.90
C TYR A 4 -33.26 14.40 12.27
N VAL A 5 -33.14 14.58 10.94
CA VAL A 5 -31.98 15.14 10.18
C VAL A 5 -32.43 15.94 8.93
N GLY A 6 -31.66 16.96 8.46
CA GLY A 6 -31.76 17.45 7.07
C GLY A 6 -30.95 18.72 6.68
N GLY A 7 -30.42 18.76 5.44
CA GLY A 7 -30.18 20.00 4.66
C GLY A 7 -28.77 20.64 4.60
N LEU A 8 -28.23 20.82 3.38
CA LEU A 8 -27.07 21.66 2.98
C LEU A 8 -27.34 22.19 1.55
N PRO A 9 -26.83 23.35 1.06
CA PRO A 9 -25.40 23.69 0.85
C PRO A 9 -24.99 25.06 1.52
N ILE A 10 -24.09 25.99 1.11
CA ILE A 10 -23.34 26.31 -0.14
C ILE A 10 -22.02 27.13 0.10
N LYS A 11 -21.13 27.15 -0.90
CA LYS A 11 -20.04 28.12 -1.23
C LYS A 11 -19.34 28.91 -0.07
N THR A 12 -18.17 28.44 0.38
CA THR A 12 -17.01 29.32 0.71
C THR A 12 -15.68 28.54 0.81
N ARG A 13 -14.54 29.25 0.76
CA ARG A 13 -13.24 28.81 1.34
C ARG A 13 -12.93 29.74 2.52
N LEU A 14 -12.20 29.25 3.51
CA LEU A 14 -12.22 29.69 4.91
C LEU A 14 -10.87 29.28 5.55
N HIS A 15 -10.13 30.12 6.32
CA HIS A 15 -9.09 29.76 7.36
C HIS A 15 -8.12 30.93 7.82
N SER A 16 -8.09 31.37 9.11
CA SER A 16 -7.01 32.13 9.86
C SER A 16 -6.75 31.54 11.25
N ALA A 17 -5.56 31.70 11.89
CA ALA A 17 -5.07 30.90 13.06
C ALA A 17 -5.10 31.48 14.51
N TYR A 18 -5.08 30.55 15.50
CA TYR A 18 -5.25 30.68 16.98
C TYR A 18 -4.67 31.91 17.69
N ARG A 19 -5.51 32.67 18.47
CA ARG A 19 -5.03 33.51 19.59
C ARG A 19 -6.09 34.13 20.56
N PHE A 20 -6.34 33.52 21.72
CA PHE A 20 -6.77 34.20 22.98
C PHE A 20 -6.03 33.49 24.13
N SER A 21 -5.09 34.10 24.89
CA SER A 21 -5.14 35.24 25.83
C SER A 21 -5.74 34.88 27.20
N LYS A 22 -4.87 34.63 28.20
CA LYS A 22 -5.27 34.41 29.60
C LYS A 22 -5.91 35.67 30.19
N GLN A 23 -7.15 35.54 30.67
CA GLN A 23 -7.56 36.12 31.94
C GLN A 23 -8.54 35.15 32.59
N ILE A 24 -8.22 34.66 33.79
CA ILE A 24 -9.10 33.78 34.57
C ILE A 24 -9.84 34.67 35.55
N ASP A 25 -11.16 34.56 35.60
CA ASP A 25 -11.99 35.23 36.61
C ASP A 25 -12.93 34.22 37.29
N TYR A 26 -13.39 34.56 38.48
CA TYR A 26 -13.79 33.65 39.55
C TYR A 26 -15.22 33.08 39.40
N LYS A 27 -15.65 32.68 38.19
CA LYS A 27 -17.00 32.11 37.95
C LYS A 27 -17.20 31.21 36.72
N GLY A 28 -16.28 30.27 36.47
CA GLY A 28 -16.61 28.97 35.83
C GLY A 28 -16.97 28.94 34.33
N THR A 29 -16.93 30.06 33.62
CA THR A 29 -17.08 30.13 32.16
C THR A 29 -15.86 30.78 31.50
N SER A 30 -15.58 30.41 30.25
CA SER A 30 -14.50 31.00 29.46
C SER A 30 -14.84 30.86 27.98
N GLU A 31 -15.03 31.99 27.28
CA GLU A 31 -15.19 31.99 25.83
C GLU A 31 -13.82 31.93 25.16
N VAL A 32 -13.63 30.98 24.23
CA VAL A 32 -12.39 30.84 23.47
C VAL A 32 -12.70 30.96 21.97
N GLU A 33 -12.47 32.15 21.40
CA GLU A 33 -12.43 32.31 19.95
C GLU A 33 -11.23 31.54 19.35
N THR A 34 -11.42 30.78 18.25
CA THR A 34 -10.44 29.76 17.77
C THR A 34 -10.43 29.55 16.23
N TYR A 35 -9.31 29.06 15.69
CA TYR A 35 -8.78 29.55 14.41
C TYR A 35 -7.64 28.66 13.79
N ILE A 36 -7.57 28.38 12.46
CA ILE A 36 -6.42 27.80 11.67
C ILE A 36 -6.27 28.48 10.26
N TRP A 37 -5.06 28.68 9.64
CA TRP A 37 -4.72 29.52 8.42
C TRP A 37 -4.85 28.91 6.98
N CYS A 38 -5.20 29.74 5.95
CA CYS A 38 -5.12 29.40 4.49
C CYS A 38 -5.11 30.63 3.52
N SER A 39 -4.64 30.40 2.28
CA SER A 39 -4.63 31.33 1.13
C SER A 39 -5.40 30.81 -0.09
N LYS A 40 -5.63 31.64 -1.12
CA LYS A 40 -6.13 31.21 -2.45
C LYS A 40 -5.72 32.24 -3.50
N GLY A 41 -4.76 31.89 -4.36
CA GLY A 41 -3.96 32.90 -5.06
C GLY A 41 -2.95 33.55 -4.11
N ASN A 42 -2.46 34.75 -4.43
CA ASN A 42 -1.37 35.39 -3.66
C ASN A 42 -1.79 35.94 -2.28
N ASN A 43 -3.07 35.86 -1.88
CA ASN A 43 -3.59 36.43 -0.64
C ASN A 43 -4.01 35.36 0.40
N ILE A 44 -3.77 35.69 1.67
CA ILE A 44 -4.12 34.91 2.88
C ILE A 44 -5.46 35.40 3.44
N TYR A 45 -6.27 34.52 4.06
CA TYR A 45 -7.66 34.78 4.46
C TYR A 45 -7.97 34.45 5.93
N PRO A 46 -9.23 34.66 6.40
CA PRO A 46 -9.69 34.19 7.71
C PRO A 46 -10.75 33.07 7.77
N GLN A 47 -10.87 32.47 8.98
CA GLN A 47 -11.95 31.62 9.54
C GLN A 47 -12.26 32.19 10.92
N LYS A 48 -13.41 31.87 11.49
CA LYS A 48 -13.62 31.97 12.94
C LYS A 48 -14.46 30.80 13.40
N PHE A 49 -13.90 29.97 14.29
CA PHE A 49 -14.67 29.07 15.15
C PHE A 49 -14.93 29.81 16.48
N LEU A 50 -16.02 29.47 17.15
CA LEU A 50 -16.19 29.71 18.59
C LEU A 50 -16.22 28.36 19.30
N LEU A 51 -15.57 28.27 20.46
CA LEU A 51 -15.71 27.15 21.37
C LEU A 51 -16.24 27.67 22.72
N THR A 52 -17.56 27.57 22.90
CA THR A 52 -18.24 27.91 24.16
C THR A 52 -18.25 26.67 25.06
N MET A 53 -17.43 26.67 26.10
CA MET A 53 -17.39 25.62 27.13
C MET A 53 -18.06 26.13 28.40
N ILE A 54 -19.12 25.43 28.84
CA ILE A 54 -19.82 25.69 30.10
C ILE A 54 -19.69 24.44 30.96
N ILE A 55 -19.15 24.58 32.17
CA ILE A 55 -19.03 23.48 33.14
C ILE A 55 -19.99 23.77 34.30
N ILE A 56 -21.14 23.09 34.28
CA ILE A 56 -22.19 23.13 35.32
C ILE A 56 -22.63 21.66 35.58
N ASP A 57 -23.26 21.42 36.73
CA ASP A 57 -23.57 20.09 37.29
C ASP A 57 -23.99 18.97 36.32
N LYS A 58 -23.19 17.90 36.37
CA LYS A 58 -23.43 16.48 36.03
C LYS A 58 -23.89 16.05 34.64
N ASP A 59 -24.62 16.83 33.85
CA ASP A 59 -25.10 16.37 32.53
C ASP A 59 -24.28 16.95 31.35
N ILE A 60 -23.43 16.09 30.77
CA ILE A 60 -22.60 16.41 29.60
C ILE A 60 -23.47 16.48 28.34
N LEU A 61 -24.00 17.67 28.03
CA LEU A 61 -24.63 17.93 26.73
C LEU A 61 -23.59 17.78 25.62
N LYS A 62 -23.88 16.86 24.68
CA LYS A 62 -22.95 16.38 23.66
C LYS A 62 -22.42 17.51 22.78
N ALA A 63 -21.12 17.74 22.82
CA ALA A 63 -20.42 18.51 21.81
C ALA A 63 -20.48 17.77 20.46
N ASN A 64 -21.47 18.11 19.62
CA ASN A 64 -21.53 17.64 18.23
C ASN A 64 -20.43 18.34 17.42
N ILE A 65 -19.22 17.79 17.48
CA ILE A 65 -18.11 18.15 16.61
C ILE A 65 -18.45 17.67 15.21
N THR A 66 -19.13 18.52 14.43
CA THR A 66 -19.32 18.30 12.99
C THR A 66 -17.96 18.43 12.31
N LEU A 67 -17.28 17.28 12.16
CA LEU A 67 -15.99 17.20 11.47
C LEU A 67 -16.10 17.87 10.08
N PRO A 68 -15.04 18.54 9.59
CA PRO A 68 -15.02 19.04 8.22
C PRO A 68 -15.30 17.87 7.27
N PRO A 69 -16.05 18.08 6.17
CA PRO A 69 -16.46 17.00 5.28
C PRO A 69 -15.23 16.22 4.82
N GLU A 70 -15.13 14.99 5.31
CA GLU A 70 -13.93 14.16 5.21
C GLU A 70 -13.52 14.05 3.74
N SER A 71 -12.34 14.58 3.38
CA SER A 71 -11.92 14.82 1.99
C SER A 71 -12.36 13.72 1.02
N GLU A 72 -13.07 14.08 -0.04
CA GLU A 72 -13.49 13.13 -1.10
C GLU A 72 -12.28 12.40 -1.71
N TYR A 73 -11.09 13.02 -1.63
CA TYR A 73 -9.83 12.50 -2.15
C TYR A 73 -8.89 12.04 -1.03
N VAL A 74 -8.20 10.94 -1.30
CA VAL A 74 -7.11 10.39 -0.48
C VAL A 74 -5.82 10.37 -1.30
N TRP A 75 -4.68 10.48 -0.61
CA TRP A 75 -3.39 10.11 -1.19
C TRP A 75 -3.25 8.59 -1.13
N TYR A 76 -3.03 7.96 -2.28
CA TYR A 76 -2.70 6.55 -2.41
C TYR A 76 -1.26 6.41 -2.94
N LEU A 77 -0.42 5.66 -2.24
CA LEU A 77 0.92 5.31 -2.71
C LEU A 77 0.86 4.00 -3.52
N GLY A 78 1.21 4.08 -4.80
CA GLY A 78 1.55 2.92 -5.62
C GLY A 78 3.07 2.73 -5.70
N TYR A 79 3.57 1.56 -5.30
CA TYR A 79 5.00 1.16 -5.39
C TYR A 79 5.24 -0.08 -6.26
N GLY A 80 4.19 -0.88 -6.51
CA GLY A 80 4.23 -2.08 -7.36
C GLY A 80 3.75 -1.79 -8.78
N SER A 81 2.99 -2.72 -9.36
CA SER A 81 2.41 -2.56 -10.71
C SER A 81 1.60 -1.27 -10.93
N ASN A 82 1.00 -0.71 -9.88
CA ASN A 82 0.23 0.53 -9.93
C ASN A 82 1.08 1.80 -10.12
N MET A 83 2.41 1.72 -10.11
CA MET A 83 3.25 2.79 -10.64
C MET A 83 3.06 2.98 -12.16
N SER A 84 2.61 1.95 -12.87
CA SER A 84 2.34 2.05 -14.31
C SER A 84 0.93 2.53 -14.60
N LYS A 85 0.80 3.47 -15.54
CA LYS A 85 -0.48 3.95 -16.08
C LYS A 85 -1.24 2.81 -16.75
N LYS A 86 -0.53 1.84 -17.33
CA LYS A 86 -1.11 0.58 -17.85
C LYS A 86 -1.93 -0.16 -16.79
N THR A 87 -1.44 -0.29 -15.56
CA THR A 87 -2.22 -0.96 -14.50
C THR A 87 -3.22 0.01 -13.86
N LEU A 88 -2.79 1.17 -13.39
CA LEU A 88 -3.67 2.07 -12.63
C LEU A 88 -4.85 2.61 -13.48
N GLU A 89 -4.55 3.23 -14.62
CA GLU A 89 -5.56 3.92 -15.43
C GLU A 89 -6.39 2.95 -16.28
N ARG A 90 -5.80 1.85 -16.77
CA ARG A 90 -6.50 0.90 -17.67
C ARG A 90 -7.05 -0.33 -16.96
N MET A 91 -6.29 -0.96 -16.06
CA MET A 91 -6.72 -2.19 -15.37
C MET A 91 -7.53 -1.91 -14.10
N ARG A 92 -7.15 -0.89 -13.30
CA ARG A 92 -7.92 -0.44 -12.11
C ARG A 92 -8.93 0.66 -12.42
N LYS A 93 -8.89 1.24 -13.63
CA LYS A 93 -9.79 2.32 -14.09
C LYS A 93 -9.76 3.59 -13.23
N VAL A 94 -8.67 3.80 -12.50
CA VAL A 94 -8.46 4.93 -11.58
C VAL A 94 -7.79 6.08 -12.34
N LYS A 95 -8.33 7.30 -12.23
CA LYS A 95 -7.87 8.50 -12.94
C LYS A 95 -7.34 9.54 -11.94
N PRO A 96 -6.06 9.45 -11.54
CA PRO A 96 -5.50 10.32 -10.51
C PRO A 96 -5.53 11.80 -10.91
N ARG A 97 -5.97 12.66 -9.99
CA ARG A 97 -5.99 14.13 -10.17
C ARG A 97 -4.60 14.77 -10.09
N LYS A 98 -3.68 14.12 -9.39
CA LYS A 98 -2.26 14.48 -9.30
C LYS A 98 -1.45 13.21 -9.10
N SER A 99 -0.29 13.12 -9.72
CA SER A 99 0.74 12.10 -9.51
C SER A 99 2.04 12.77 -9.10
N ILE A 100 2.71 12.29 -8.05
CA ILE A 100 4.00 12.83 -7.59
C ILE A 100 4.95 11.68 -7.26
N ALA A 101 6.19 11.76 -7.72
CA ALA A 101 7.26 10.86 -7.27
C ALA A 101 7.64 11.15 -5.81
N CYS A 102 7.86 10.10 -5.03
CA CYS A 102 8.25 10.20 -3.62
C CYS A 102 9.18 9.07 -3.18
N THR A 103 9.86 9.31 -2.06
CA THR A 103 10.50 8.28 -1.22
C THR A 103 9.58 7.93 -0.04
N VAL A 104 9.79 6.78 0.58
CA VAL A 104 9.06 6.30 1.76
C VAL A 104 10.10 5.79 2.77
N PRO A 105 10.67 6.67 3.62
CA PRO A 105 11.94 6.42 4.31
C PRO A 105 12.00 5.16 5.19
N ASN A 106 10.86 4.74 5.74
CA ASN A 106 10.76 3.63 6.69
C ASN A 106 10.47 2.28 6.03
N TYR A 107 10.66 2.13 4.71
CA TYR A 107 10.37 0.91 3.96
C TYR A 107 11.36 0.63 2.82
N PHE A 108 11.46 -0.66 2.45
CA PHE A 108 12.07 -1.15 1.21
C PHE A 108 11.01 -1.82 0.31
N LEU A 109 11.32 -1.97 -0.98
CA LEU A 109 10.53 -2.77 -1.92
C LEU A 109 10.85 -4.26 -1.77
N SER A 110 9.88 -5.09 -1.39
CA SER A 110 10.00 -6.55 -1.37
C SER A 110 9.32 -7.23 -2.55
N PHE A 111 9.69 -8.49 -2.82
CA PHE A 111 9.04 -9.39 -3.78
C PHE A 111 8.70 -10.73 -3.10
N ASP A 112 7.95 -10.63 -2.01
CA ASP A 112 7.68 -11.71 -1.07
C ASP A 112 6.20 -12.09 -0.96
N ILE A 113 5.28 -11.41 -1.67
CA ILE A 113 3.90 -11.88 -1.80
C ILE A 113 3.89 -13.11 -2.71
N TYR A 114 3.71 -14.29 -2.11
CA TYR A 114 3.62 -15.57 -2.82
C TYR A 114 2.47 -15.55 -3.84
N GLY A 115 2.80 -15.82 -5.10
CA GLY A 115 1.87 -15.83 -6.22
C GLY A 115 1.58 -17.22 -6.75
N GLN A 116 1.63 -17.39 -8.08
CA GLN A 116 1.39 -18.66 -8.77
C GLN A 116 2.72 -19.23 -9.30
N PRO A 117 3.23 -20.34 -8.73
CA PRO A 117 4.41 -21.04 -9.25
C PRO A 117 4.34 -21.30 -10.76
N TYR A 118 5.51 -21.26 -11.42
CA TYR A 118 5.69 -21.42 -12.88
C TYR A 118 5.02 -20.35 -13.76
N PHE A 119 4.45 -19.28 -13.18
CA PHE A 119 3.77 -18.20 -13.92
C PHE A 119 4.11 -16.80 -13.42
N GLU A 120 3.71 -16.51 -12.19
CA GLU A 120 3.72 -15.19 -11.58
C GLU A 120 4.07 -15.39 -10.10
N PRO A 121 5.30 -15.80 -9.76
CA PRO A 121 5.54 -16.48 -8.49
C PRO A 121 5.69 -15.54 -7.29
N ALA A 122 6.05 -14.29 -7.54
CA ALA A 122 6.09 -13.22 -6.55
C ALA A 122 5.44 -11.93 -7.07
N PHE A 123 4.80 -11.21 -6.15
CA PHE A 123 4.35 -9.83 -6.34
C PHE A 123 5.02 -8.89 -5.32
N ALA A 124 5.00 -7.60 -5.61
CA ALA A 124 5.69 -6.61 -4.79
C ALA A 124 4.97 -6.34 -3.46
N SER A 125 5.73 -6.14 -2.39
CA SER A 125 5.21 -5.56 -1.14
C SER A 125 6.18 -4.51 -0.57
N ILE A 126 5.95 -4.10 0.67
CA ILE A 126 6.83 -3.20 1.40
C ILE A 126 7.35 -3.87 2.67
N TYR A 127 8.67 -3.97 2.78
CA TYR A 127 9.37 -4.51 3.95
C TYR A 127 9.76 -3.36 4.89
N PRO A 128 9.47 -3.43 6.21
CA PRO A 128 9.80 -2.35 7.14
C PRO A 128 11.32 -2.09 7.28
N HIS A 129 11.72 -0.83 7.17
CA HIS A 129 13.07 -0.36 7.50
C HIS A 129 13.03 0.49 8.80
N PRO A 130 13.07 -0.14 9.99
CA PRO A 130 13.01 0.59 11.25
C PRO A 130 14.30 1.35 11.60
N LEU A 131 15.39 1.17 10.84
CA LEU A 131 16.69 1.75 11.17
C LEU A 131 16.91 3.18 10.67
N HIS A 132 15.94 3.81 9.98
CA HIS A 132 16.04 5.23 9.62
C HIS A 132 16.11 6.17 10.85
N SER A 133 15.86 5.66 12.07
CA SER A 133 16.06 6.36 13.34
C SER A 133 17.25 5.87 14.19
N HIS A 134 18.07 4.93 13.70
CA HIS A 134 19.12 4.28 14.50
C HIS A 134 20.49 4.18 13.79
N SER A 135 21.57 4.15 14.58
CA SER A 135 22.96 4.22 14.13
C SER A 135 23.32 3.14 13.09
N LYS A 136 24.26 3.45 12.18
CA LYS A 136 24.88 2.49 11.24
C LYS A 136 25.34 1.20 11.91
N SER A 137 25.76 1.27 13.17
CA SER A 137 26.17 0.14 14.01
C SER A 137 25.06 -0.87 14.34
N SER A 138 23.83 -0.67 13.86
CA SER A 138 22.70 -1.61 14.00
C SER A 138 22.46 -2.51 12.76
N ILE A 139 23.16 -2.27 11.64
CA ILE A 139 23.04 -3.08 10.41
C ILE A 139 23.98 -4.29 10.51
N THR A 140 23.47 -5.42 11.02
CA THR A 140 24.24 -6.68 11.07
C THR A 140 24.21 -7.44 9.75
N TYR A 141 25.06 -8.46 9.63
CA TYR A 141 25.06 -9.39 8.50
C TYR A 141 23.71 -10.10 8.34
N GLU A 142 23.11 -10.53 9.45
CA GLU A 142 21.82 -11.23 9.51
C GLU A 142 20.67 -10.31 9.06
N TYR A 143 20.65 -9.07 9.57
CA TYR A 143 19.65 -8.07 9.19
C TYR A 143 19.71 -7.73 7.69
N ALA A 144 20.93 -7.48 7.17
CA ALA A 144 21.12 -7.22 5.75
C ALA A 144 20.79 -8.44 4.88
N LYS A 145 21.11 -9.65 5.34
CA LYS A 145 20.79 -10.90 4.63
C LYS A 145 19.29 -11.18 4.57
N ASP A 146 18.56 -10.94 5.66
CA ASP A 146 17.10 -11.11 5.67
C ASP A 146 16.42 -10.16 4.69
N ILE A 147 16.76 -8.86 4.75
CA ILE A 147 16.27 -7.86 3.80
C ILE A 147 16.62 -8.23 2.36
N HIS A 148 17.84 -8.71 2.09
CA HIS A 148 18.23 -9.18 0.76
C HIS A 148 17.32 -10.31 0.26
N ASN A 149 17.01 -11.30 1.11
CA ASN A 149 16.11 -12.41 0.76
C ASN A 149 14.69 -11.94 0.40
N HIS A 150 14.21 -10.83 0.99
CA HIS A 150 12.90 -10.26 0.69
C HIS A 150 12.92 -9.26 -0.48
N CYS A 151 14.00 -8.50 -0.67
CA CYS A 151 14.02 -7.31 -1.52
C CYS A 151 14.84 -7.45 -2.81
N CYS A 152 15.81 -8.37 -2.87
CA CYS A 152 16.80 -8.44 -3.95
C CYS A 152 16.68 -9.73 -4.80
N PRO A 153 15.52 -9.98 -5.45
CA PRO A 153 15.22 -11.26 -6.10
C PRO A 153 16.27 -11.67 -7.15
N GLY A 154 16.84 -12.85 -6.94
CA GLY A 154 17.85 -13.48 -7.79
C GLY A 154 19.19 -12.73 -7.90
N LEU A 155 19.49 -11.82 -6.98
CA LEU A 155 20.83 -11.22 -6.85
C LEU A 155 21.65 -12.00 -5.80
N PRO A 156 22.99 -12.11 -5.96
CA PRO A 156 23.85 -12.66 -4.91
C PRO A 156 23.97 -11.68 -3.75
N PHE A 157 23.81 -12.16 -2.51
CA PHE A 157 24.01 -11.33 -1.32
C PHE A 157 25.50 -10.97 -1.15
N LYS A 158 25.77 -9.72 -0.76
CA LYS A 158 27.10 -9.21 -0.44
C LYS A 158 27.00 -8.29 0.77
N PHE A 159 27.66 -8.66 1.86
CA PHE A 159 27.78 -7.80 3.04
C PHE A 159 29.07 -6.97 2.97
N ASN A 160 28.99 -5.70 3.34
CA ASN A 160 30.12 -4.78 3.43
C ASN A 160 30.28 -4.32 4.89
N PRO A 161 31.28 -4.81 5.64
CA PRO A 161 31.46 -4.43 7.04
C PRO A 161 31.98 -2.99 7.24
N GLU A 162 32.63 -2.39 6.24
CA GLU A 162 33.17 -1.03 6.29
C GLU A 162 32.09 0.04 6.03
N ALA A 163 31.08 -0.32 5.24
CA ALA A 163 29.90 0.51 4.97
C ALA A 163 28.64 -0.36 4.93
N PRO A 164 28.11 -0.82 6.09
CA PRO A 164 26.97 -1.73 6.17
C PRO A 164 25.74 -1.27 5.42
N GLU A 165 25.50 0.05 5.33
CA GLU A 165 24.41 0.65 4.55
C GLU A 165 24.44 0.27 3.05
N LYS A 166 25.61 -0.04 2.49
CA LYS A 166 25.76 -0.50 1.10
C LYS A 166 25.38 -1.97 0.89
N SER A 167 25.01 -2.67 1.96
CA SER A 167 24.49 -4.05 1.93
C SER A 167 22.96 -4.09 1.89
N LEU A 168 22.30 -2.93 1.90
CA LEU A 168 20.84 -2.79 1.86
C LEU A 168 20.39 -2.28 0.46
N PRO A 169 19.16 -2.62 0.03
CA PRO A 169 18.54 -1.98 -1.15
C PRO A 169 18.29 -0.48 -0.88
N PRO A 170 18.08 0.33 -1.94
CA PRO A 170 17.64 1.71 -1.76
C PRO A 170 16.26 1.76 -1.06
N ILE A 171 16.03 2.82 -0.29
CA ILE A 171 14.72 3.10 0.32
C ILE A 171 13.61 3.09 -0.73
N LEU A 172 12.41 2.70 -0.32
CA LEU A 172 11.27 2.57 -1.20
C LEU A 172 10.94 3.88 -1.91
N ASN A 173 10.96 3.88 -3.23
CA ASN A 173 10.36 4.92 -4.06
C ASN A 173 9.03 4.44 -4.64
N GLY A 174 8.11 5.36 -4.81
CA GLY A 174 6.80 5.12 -5.40
C GLY A 174 6.08 6.41 -5.79
N ILE A 175 4.85 6.27 -6.24
CA ILE A 175 4.05 7.39 -6.76
C ILE A 175 2.86 7.66 -5.85
N LEU A 176 2.76 8.90 -5.39
CA LEU A 176 1.59 9.46 -4.72
C LEU A 176 0.54 9.85 -5.75
N TYR A 177 -0.60 9.17 -5.70
CA TYR A 177 -1.76 9.42 -6.53
C TYR A 177 -2.88 10.06 -5.70
N LEU A 178 -3.37 11.24 -6.10
CA LEU A 178 -4.54 11.86 -5.50
C LEU A 178 -5.81 11.32 -6.18
N ILE A 179 -6.51 10.42 -5.50
CA ILE A 179 -7.66 9.65 -6.06
C ILE A 179 -8.88 9.80 -5.15
N SER A 180 -10.08 9.60 -5.69
CA SER A 180 -11.29 9.62 -4.87
C SER A 180 -11.36 8.41 -3.92
N LYS A 181 -12.14 8.52 -2.84
CA LYS A 181 -12.45 7.39 -1.96
C LYS A 181 -13.10 6.21 -2.68
N GLN A 182 -13.88 6.47 -3.72
CA GLN A 182 -14.52 5.42 -4.51
C GLN A 182 -13.48 4.63 -5.33
N GLU A 183 -12.52 5.32 -5.93
CA GLU A 183 -11.37 4.70 -6.61
C GLU A 183 -10.46 3.95 -5.63
N TYR A 184 -10.20 4.50 -4.45
CA TYR A 184 -9.43 3.81 -3.42
C TYR A 184 -10.14 2.53 -2.92
N GLN A 185 -11.45 2.57 -2.72
CA GLN A 185 -12.25 1.37 -2.39
C GLN A 185 -12.25 0.35 -3.54
N HIS A 186 -12.19 0.80 -4.80
CA HIS A 186 -12.02 -0.08 -5.96
C HIS A 186 -10.65 -0.77 -5.95
N ILE A 187 -9.56 -0.07 -5.61
CA ILE A 187 -8.22 -0.67 -5.41
C ILE A 187 -8.27 -1.71 -4.29
N LEU A 188 -8.85 -1.38 -3.12
CA LEU A 188 -9.00 -2.34 -2.01
C LEU A 188 -9.76 -3.61 -2.44
N ASN A 189 -10.85 -3.46 -3.19
CA ASN A 189 -11.65 -4.58 -3.69
C ASN A 189 -10.94 -5.42 -4.77
N THR A 190 -9.92 -4.89 -5.46
CA THR A 190 -9.25 -5.56 -6.60
C THR A 190 -7.82 -6.00 -6.33
N GLU A 191 -7.23 -5.63 -5.19
CA GLU A 191 -5.85 -5.98 -4.80
C GLU A 191 -5.72 -6.52 -3.37
N GLY A 192 -6.46 -5.95 -2.41
CA GLY A 192 -6.19 -6.14 -0.98
C GLY A 192 -7.07 -7.18 -0.29
N GLY A 193 -6.71 -8.48 -0.38
CA GLY A 193 -7.24 -9.52 0.51
C GLY A 193 -8.77 -9.66 0.54
N TRP A 194 -9.46 -9.31 -0.55
CA TRP A 194 -10.93 -9.21 -0.63
C TRP A 194 -11.55 -8.26 0.41
N GLY A 195 -10.79 -7.28 0.89
CA GLY A 195 -11.16 -6.36 1.98
C GLY A 195 -11.09 -6.97 3.39
N TYR A 196 -10.62 -8.20 3.58
CA TYR A 196 -10.52 -8.86 4.88
C TYR A 196 -9.09 -8.79 5.45
N GLY A 197 -8.79 -7.71 6.17
CA GLY A 197 -7.56 -7.60 6.98
C GLY A 197 -7.49 -8.57 8.17
N ASP A 198 -8.60 -9.26 8.46
CA ASP A 198 -8.75 -10.24 9.54
C ASP A 198 -8.57 -11.70 9.10
N LEU A 199 -8.32 -11.95 7.79
CA LEU A 199 -8.09 -13.30 7.25
C LEU A 199 -6.61 -13.65 7.05
N GLY A 200 -5.67 -12.75 7.36
CA GLY A 200 -4.22 -13.03 7.34
C GLY A 200 -3.58 -13.19 5.96
N HIS A 201 -4.35 -13.06 4.86
CA HIS A 201 -3.91 -13.34 3.49
C HIS A 201 -4.05 -12.14 2.54
N GLY A 202 -3.14 -12.08 1.55
CA GLY A 202 -3.03 -10.98 0.60
C GLY A 202 -2.39 -9.74 1.23
N TYR A 203 -3.00 -8.58 1.00
CA TYR A 203 -2.55 -7.30 1.55
C TYR A 203 -3.53 -6.76 2.60
N LYS A 204 -3.02 -5.95 3.52
CA LYS A 204 -3.76 -5.06 4.42
C LYS A 204 -3.53 -3.61 3.99
N ALA A 205 -4.49 -2.74 4.26
CA ALA A 205 -4.28 -1.30 4.13
C ALA A 205 -3.49 -0.76 5.33
N ILE A 206 -2.52 0.11 5.08
CA ILE A 206 -1.82 0.90 6.11
C ILE A 206 -1.68 2.35 5.65
N ASP A 207 -1.32 3.24 6.58
CA ASP A 207 -0.86 4.60 6.27
C ASP A 207 0.66 4.67 6.40
N VAL A 208 1.32 5.43 5.51
CA VAL A 208 2.77 5.63 5.49
C VAL A 208 3.13 7.11 5.30
N GLU A 209 4.25 7.54 5.87
CA GLU A 209 4.84 8.84 5.57
C GLU A 209 5.67 8.75 4.28
N CYS A 210 5.29 9.55 3.29
CA CYS A 210 6.02 9.72 2.03
C CYS A 210 6.65 11.12 2.00
N ILE A 211 7.83 11.23 1.40
CA ILE A 211 8.52 12.51 1.15
C ILE A 211 8.65 12.69 -0.36
N THR A 212 8.03 13.73 -0.91
CA THR A 212 8.15 14.06 -2.35
C THR A 212 9.57 14.52 -2.69
N TYR A 213 9.94 14.50 -3.97
CA TYR A 213 11.26 14.97 -4.40
C TYR A 213 11.48 16.49 -4.22
N ASP A 214 10.41 17.27 -3.99
CA ASP A 214 10.45 18.66 -3.52
C ASP A 214 10.31 18.80 -1.98
N ASN A 215 10.63 17.72 -1.24
CA ASN A 215 10.69 17.63 0.22
C ASN A 215 9.37 17.90 0.98
N GLN A 216 8.21 17.75 0.33
CA GLN A 216 6.91 17.80 1.01
C GLN A 216 6.62 16.46 1.69
N LYS A 217 6.37 16.50 3.01
CA LYS A 217 5.87 15.33 3.76
C LYS A 217 4.38 15.16 3.57
N LEU A 218 3.93 13.95 3.22
CA LEU A 218 2.54 13.59 3.02
C LEU A 218 2.25 12.20 3.61
N ILE A 219 1.13 12.06 4.34
CA ILE A 219 0.63 10.74 4.75
C ILE A 219 -0.24 10.18 3.62
N ALA A 220 0.04 8.93 3.23
CA ALA A 220 -0.67 8.24 2.16
C ALA A 220 -1.12 6.83 2.58
N LYS A 221 -2.30 6.45 2.09
CA LYS A 221 -2.82 5.08 2.19
C LYS A 221 -2.03 4.18 1.23
N THR A 222 -1.64 2.99 1.66
CA THR A 222 -1.01 1.99 0.79
C THR A 222 -1.36 0.57 1.22
N LEU A 223 -0.88 -0.41 0.46
CA LEU A 223 -1.06 -1.84 0.71
C LEU A 223 0.25 -2.45 1.24
N SER A 224 0.18 -3.28 2.26
CA SER A 224 1.31 -4.01 2.84
C SER A 224 0.94 -5.49 3.02
N SER A 225 1.90 -6.40 3.00
CA SER A 225 1.67 -7.84 3.10
C SER A 225 0.97 -8.25 4.41
N GLN A 226 0.16 -9.30 4.33
CA GLN A 226 -0.28 -10.07 5.49
C GLN A 226 0.56 -11.36 5.58
N SER A 227 0.93 -11.76 6.80
CA SER A 227 2.01 -12.73 7.05
C SER A 227 1.80 -14.11 6.42
N ALA A 228 0.56 -14.61 6.30
CA ALA A 228 0.31 -15.93 5.70
C ALA A 228 0.54 -15.96 4.17
N SER A 229 0.77 -14.80 3.54
CA SER A 229 1.10 -14.66 2.11
C SER A 229 2.56 -14.26 1.85
N VAL A 230 3.39 -14.17 2.88
CA VAL A 230 4.83 -13.87 2.76
C VAL A 230 5.62 -15.17 2.52
N GLU A 231 6.49 -15.16 1.51
CA GLU A 231 7.53 -16.19 1.27
C GLU A 231 8.78 -15.53 0.69
N ALA A 232 9.87 -15.52 1.45
CA ALA A 232 11.15 -14.94 1.05
C ALA A 232 11.84 -15.74 -0.07
N GLY A 233 12.78 -15.11 -0.78
CA GLY A 233 13.60 -15.75 -1.82
C GLY A 233 12.85 -16.07 -3.12
N CYS A 234 11.58 -15.68 -3.26
CA CYS A 234 10.82 -15.80 -4.50
C CYS A 234 11.28 -14.73 -5.53
N GLN A 235 10.98 -14.95 -6.81
CA GLN A 235 11.29 -14.00 -7.88
C GLN A 235 10.03 -13.60 -8.68
N PRO A 236 9.87 -12.31 -9.04
CA PRO A 236 8.75 -11.86 -9.87
C PRO A 236 8.89 -12.36 -11.31
N SER A 237 7.79 -12.41 -12.07
CA SER A 237 7.87 -12.62 -13.51
C SER A 237 8.46 -11.40 -14.23
N LEU A 238 9.10 -11.60 -15.40
CA LEU A 238 9.53 -10.49 -16.26
C LEU A 238 8.36 -9.56 -16.62
N ARG A 239 7.17 -10.13 -16.85
CA ARG A 239 5.94 -9.37 -17.15
C ARG A 239 5.56 -8.44 -16.00
N TYR A 240 5.63 -8.90 -14.75
CA TYR A 240 5.31 -8.10 -13.58
C TYR A 240 6.40 -7.06 -13.29
N LEU A 241 7.67 -7.47 -13.29
CA LEU A 241 8.81 -6.59 -13.03
C LEU A 241 8.89 -5.43 -14.05
N ASN A 242 8.53 -5.70 -15.32
CA ASN A 242 8.44 -4.66 -16.34
C ASN A 242 7.31 -3.63 -16.10
N LEU A 243 6.26 -3.94 -15.32
CA LEU A 243 5.27 -2.92 -14.90
C LEU A 243 5.92 -1.91 -13.94
N LEU A 244 6.77 -2.36 -13.03
CA LEU A 244 7.48 -1.48 -12.10
C LEU A 244 8.50 -0.62 -12.85
N ARG A 245 9.32 -1.22 -13.74
CA ARG A 245 10.28 -0.50 -14.59
C ARG A 245 9.62 0.55 -15.48
N VAL A 246 8.51 0.19 -16.14
CA VAL A 246 7.74 1.14 -16.96
C VAL A 246 7.14 2.25 -16.10
N GLY A 247 6.52 1.94 -14.96
CA GLY A 247 5.95 2.93 -14.05
C GLY A 247 6.98 3.92 -13.49
N ALA A 248 8.15 3.40 -13.08
CA ALA A 248 9.27 4.21 -12.61
C ALA A 248 9.74 5.22 -13.66
N LYS A 249 9.79 4.81 -14.95
CA LYS A 249 10.12 5.68 -16.08
C LYS A 249 8.97 6.61 -16.48
N GLU A 250 7.72 6.16 -16.46
CA GLU A 250 6.51 6.96 -16.77
C GLU A 250 6.30 8.16 -15.82
N HIS A 251 6.94 8.13 -14.65
CA HIS A 251 6.84 9.14 -13.60
C HIS A 251 8.20 9.75 -13.17
N ASN A 252 9.31 9.40 -13.83
CA ASN A 252 10.66 9.89 -13.53
C ASN A 252 11.09 9.71 -12.06
N LEU A 253 11.03 8.46 -11.55
CA LEU A 253 11.72 8.11 -10.30
C LEU A 253 13.24 8.32 -10.43
N SER A 254 13.96 8.48 -9.31
CA SER A 254 15.41 8.73 -9.32
C SER A 254 16.20 7.68 -10.12
N PRO A 255 17.27 8.08 -10.83
CA PRO A 255 18.07 7.16 -11.66
C PRO A 255 18.51 5.90 -10.90
N ASP A 256 19.08 6.07 -9.71
CA ASP A 256 19.54 4.99 -8.83
C ASP A 256 18.45 3.94 -8.55
N TYR A 257 17.19 4.37 -8.44
CA TYR A 257 16.06 3.48 -8.19
C TYR A 257 15.54 2.81 -9.48
N GLN A 258 15.63 3.50 -10.62
CA GLN A 258 15.40 2.86 -11.92
C GLN A 258 16.46 1.79 -12.19
N ASP A 259 17.73 2.06 -11.90
CA ASP A 259 18.83 1.12 -12.06
C ASP A 259 18.75 -0.05 -11.08
N TYR A 260 18.34 0.19 -9.83
CA TYR A 260 17.95 -0.87 -8.89
C TYR A 260 16.88 -1.79 -9.50
N LEU A 261 15.74 -1.25 -9.95
CA LEU A 261 14.67 -2.03 -10.59
C LEU A 261 15.14 -2.77 -11.87
N ASN A 262 16.08 -2.19 -12.62
CA ASN A 262 16.69 -2.81 -13.80
C ASN A 262 17.65 -3.95 -13.44
N SER A 263 18.35 -3.88 -12.30
CA SER A 263 19.28 -4.91 -11.84
C SER A 263 18.59 -6.23 -11.45
N LEU A 264 17.37 -6.14 -10.89
CA LEU A 264 16.63 -7.28 -10.33
C LEU A 264 16.39 -8.40 -11.35
N LYS A 265 16.52 -9.66 -10.90
CA LYS A 265 16.34 -10.84 -11.74
C LYS A 265 14.92 -11.40 -11.59
N HIS A 266 14.29 -11.67 -12.71
CA HIS A 266 12.99 -12.33 -12.74
C HIS A 266 13.14 -13.86 -12.74
N PHE A 267 12.04 -14.53 -12.38
CA PHE A 267 11.87 -15.95 -12.58
C PHE A 267 11.94 -16.32 -14.07
N GLU A 268 12.55 -17.47 -14.38
CA GLU A 268 12.70 -18.02 -15.72
C GLU A 268 12.35 -19.52 -15.78
N ILE A 269 11.90 -19.97 -16.95
CA ILE A 269 11.51 -21.36 -17.19
C ILE A 269 12.50 -21.97 -18.19
N SER A 270 13.73 -22.11 -17.73
CA SER A 270 14.89 -22.57 -18.51
C SER A 270 14.73 -24.03 -18.98
N THR A 271 14.46 -24.95 -18.05
CA THR A 271 14.45 -26.39 -18.31
C THR A 271 13.14 -26.91 -18.92
N THR A 272 13.21 -27.98 -19.71
CA THR A 272 12.03 -28.70 -20.22
C THR A 272 11.16 -29.26 -19.10
N SER A 273 11.77 -29.66 -17.97
CA SER A 273 11.06 -30.10 -16.77
C SER A 273 10.14 -28.98 -16.22
N LYS A 274 10.67 -27.76 -16.01
CA LYS A 274 9.87 -26.61 -15.57
C LYS A 274 8.82 -26.18 -16.61
N LYS A 275 9.04 -26.43 -17.92
CA LYS A 275 8.04 -26.21 -18.98
C LYS A 275 6.87 -27.20 -18.91
N ILE A 276 7.13 -28.48 -18.62
CA ILE A 276 6.09 -29.49 -18.41
C ILE A 276 5.31 -29.18 -17.11
N ALA A 277 6.04 -28.88 -16.03
CA ALA A 277 5.47 -28.48 -14.73
C ALA A 277 4.48 -27.32 -14.88
N ARG A 278 4.85 -26.30 -15.67
CA ARG A 278 3.99 -25.16 -16.00
C ARG A 278 2.64 -25.58 -16.59
N ILE A 279 2.64 -26.46 -17.58
CA ILE A 279 1.41 -26.91 -18.27
C ILE A 279 0.52 -27.69 -17.30
N LEU A 280 1.10 -28.65 -16.57
CA LEU A 280 0.38 -29.49 -15.61
C LEU A 280 -0.20 -28.66 -14.44
N TYR A 281 0.61 -27.79 -13.84
CA TYR A 281 0.22 -26.95 -12.70
C TYR A 281 -0.84 -25.90 -13.10
N PHE A 282 -0.76 -25.36 -14.31
CA PHE A 282 -1.82 -24.50 -14.86
C PHE A 282 -3.13 -25.27 -15.02
N THR A 283 -3.08 -26.45 -15.65
CA THR A 283 -4.26 -27.27 -15.94
C THR A 283 -4.98 -27.67 -14.65
N PHE A 284 -4.23 -28.06 -13.62
CA PHE A 284 -4.74 -28.28 -12.26
C PHE A 284 -5.40 -27.02 -11.66
N SER A 285 -4.85 -25.84 -11.93
CA SER A 285 -5.30 -24.56 -11.36
C SER A 285 -6.46 -23.90 -12.12
N ILE A 286 -6.81 -24.36 -13.33
CA ILE A 286 -7.88 -23.77 -14.16
C ILE A 286 -9.21 -23.61 -13.40
N PRO A 287 -9.75 -24.62 -12.68
CA PRO A 287 -11.01 -24.48 -11.96
C PRO A 287 -10.95 -23.37 -10.89
N SER A 288 -9.86 -23.32 -10.13
CA SER A 288 -9.62 -22.32 -9.08
C SER A 288 -9.51 -20.91 -9.65
N ILE A 289 -8.81 -20.75 -10.78
CA ILE A 289 -8.67 -19.48 -11.50
C ILE A 289 -10.03 -19.05 -12.10
N PHE A 290 -10.81 -19.98 -12.63
CA PHE A 290 -12.16 -19.70 -13.13
C PHE A 290 -13.10 -19.19 -12.03
N PHE A 291 -13.15 -19.86 -10.88
CA PHE A 291 -13.94 -19.40 -9.73
C PHE A 291 -13.45 -18.03 -9.20
N PHE A 292 -12.13 -17.80 -9.16
CA PHE A 292 -11.57 -16.48 -8.83
C PHE A 292 -12.09 -15.40 -9.78
N ILE A 293 -12.00 -15.61 -11.09
CA ILE A 293 -12.41 -14.62 -12.10
C ILE A 293 -13.93 -14.39 -12.04
N LEU A 294 -14.72 -15.45 -11.88
CA LEU A 294 -16.17 -15.37 -11.73
C LEU A 294 -16.57 -14.50 -10.53
N PHE A 295 -16.05 -14.81 -9.34
CA PHE A 295 -16.38 -14.08 -8.13
C PHE A 295 -15.82 -12.66 -8.08
N ALA A 296 -14.62 -12.42 -8.62
CA ALA A 296 -14.09 -11.07 -8.80
C ALA A 296 -14.95 -10.24 -9.77
N SER A 297 -15.43 -10.84 -10.87
CA SER A 297 -16.30 -10.17 -11.84
C SER A 297 -17.68 -9.83 -11.25
N ILE A 298 -18.24 -10.71 -10.42
CA ILE A 298 -19.47 -10.46 -9.65
C ILE A 298 -19.25 -9.31 -8.66
N SER A 299 -18.17 -9.36 -7.87
CA SER A 299 -17.80 -8.31 -6.91
C SER A 299 -17.68 -6.94 -7.58
N LEU A 300 -17.00 -6.89 -8.73
CA LEU A 300 -16.86 -5.70 -9.56
C LEU A 300 -18.20 -5.20 -10.12
N LYS A 301 -19.03 -6.08 -10.71
CA LYS A 301 -20.31 -5.72 -11.32
C LYS A 301 -21.28 -5.06 -10.34
N PHE A 302 -21.29 -5.51 -9.09
CA PHE A 302 -22.18 -4.98 -8.06
C PHE A 302 -21.53 -3.93 -7.14
N GLY A 303 -20.26 -3.59 -7.34
CA GLY A 303 -19.49 -2.70 -6.46
C GLY A 303 -19.33 -3.23 -5.01
N LYS A 304 -19.61 -4.52 -4.78
CA LYS A 304 -19.71 -5.13 -3.45
C LYS A 304 -18.50 -6.03 -3.18
N ARG A 305 -17.95 -5.89 -1.98
CA ARG A 305 -16.95 -6.80 -1.39
C ARG A 305 -17.40 -8.27 -1.50
N LEU A 306 -16.45 -9.17 -1.73
CA LEU A 306 -16.69 -10.62 -1.74
C LEU A 306 -17.23 -11.10 -0.37
N PRO A 307 -18.22 -12.02 -0.31
CA PRO A 307 -18.67 -12.61 0.95
C PRO A 307 -17.57 -13.39 1.68
N LYS A 308 -17.52 -13.29 3.02
CA LYS A 308 -16.45 -13.86 3.86
C LYS A 308 -16.30 -15.37 3.73
N SER A 309 -17.42 -16.08 3.52
CA SER A 309 -17.43 -17.52 3.25
C SER A 309 -16.67 -17.88 1.97
N ILE A 310 -16.87 -17.12 0.89
CA ILE A 310 -16.19 -17.32 -0.40
C ILE A 310 -14.72 -16.93 -0.29
N ALA A 311 -14.40 -15.83 0.39
CA ALA A 311 -13.00 -15.45 0.68
C ALA A 311 -12.24 -16.56 1.45
N LYS A 312 -12.88 -17.17 2.48
CA LYS A 312 -12.32 -18.33 3.20
C LYS A 312 -12.15 -19.56 2.29
N ALA A 313 -13.13 -19.87 1.45
CA ALA A 313 -13.03 -20.99 0.51
C ALA A 313 -11.89 -20.79 -0.51
N MET A 314 -11.69 -19.57 -1.00
CA MET A 314 -10.58 -19.24 -1.89
C MET A 314 -9.22 -19.35 -1.20
N ILE A 315 -9.09 -18.94 0.07
CA ILE A 315 -7.89 -19.15 0.88
C ILE A 315 -7.60 -20.65 1.06
N PHE A 316 -8.62 -21.47 1.35
CA PHE A 316 -8.46 -22.92 1.46
C PHE A 316 -7.95 -23.55 0.16
N VAL A 317 -8.47 -23.12 -1.00
CA VAL A 317 -7.99 -23.55 -2.33
C VAL A 317 -6.56 -23.09 -2.62
N ILE A 318 -6.17 -21.88 -2.21
CA ILE A 318 -4.78 -21.40 -2.31
C ILE A 318 -3.85 -22.28 -1.47
N ASN A 319 -4.25 -22.63 -0.24
CA ASN A 319 -3.45 -23.47 0.64
C ASN A 319 -3.31 -24.92 0.11
N ILE A 320 -4.35 -25.49 -0.51
CA ILE A 320 -4.25 -26.75 -1.26
C ILE A 320 -3.26 -26.61 -2.44
N SER A 321 -3.31 -25.51 -3.19
CA SER A 321 -2.42 -25.28 -4.33
C SER A 321 -0.95 -25.12 -3.92
N ARG A 322 -0.68 -24.50 -2.75
CA ARG A 322 0.66 -24.37 -2.15
C ARG A 322 1.16 -25.70 -1.58
N ALA A 323 0.29 -26.52 -0.97
CA ALA A 323 0.62 -27.87 -0.53
C ALA A 323 0.94 -28.80 -1.72
N ASN A 324 0.16 -28.76 -2.79
CA ASN A 324 0.44 -29.49 -4.04
C ASN A 324 1.77 -29.03 -4.67
N TYR A 325 2.04 -27.72 -4.68
CA TYR A 325 3.34 -27.21 -5.13
C TYR A 325 4.50 -27.76 -4.30
N ASN A 326 4.46 -27.62 -2.98
CA ASN A 326 5.57 -27.99 -2.09
C ASN A 326 5.80 -29.51 -2.02
N ASN A 327 4.75 -30.32 -2.03
CA ASN A 327 4.85 -31.76 -1.78
C ASN A 327 4.97 -32.60 -3.06
N PHE A 328 4.58 -32.08 -4.23
CA PHE A 328 4.60 -32.82 -5.50
C PHE A 328 5.36 -32.09 -6.60
N PHE A 329 5.01 -30.84 -6.93
CA PHE A 329 5.63 -30.17 -8.07
C PHE A 329 7.09 -29.75 -7.81
N LYS A 330 7.40 -29.16 -6.66
CA LYS A 330 8.75 -28.67 -6.35
C LYS A 330 9.79 -29.81 -6.26
N PRO A 331 9.49 -30.98 -5.64
CA PRO A 331 10.40 -32.13 -5.66
C PRO A 331 10.62 -32.74 -7.06
N LEU A 332 9.60 -32.77 -7.92
CA LEU A 332 9.67 -33.43 -9.23
C LEU A 332 10.23 -32.55 -10.35
N PHE A 333 10.00 -31.23 -10.30
CA PHE A 333 10.32 -30.32 -11.40
C PHE A 333 11.28 -29.16 -11.01
N GLY A 334 11.74 -29.11 -9.76
CA GLY A 334 12.53 -28.00 -9.20
C GLY A 334 11.66 -26.81 -8.82
N SER A 335 12.27 -25.67 -8.47
CA SER A 335 11.50 -24.50 -8.03
C SER A 335 10.70 -23.87 -9.16
N GLY A 336 9.41 -23.66 -8.90
CA GLY A 336 8.52 -22.79 -9.67
C GLY A 336 8.45 -21.37 -9.12
N THR A 337 9.19 -21.04 -8.05
CA THR A 337 9.16 -19.72 -7.40
C THR A 337 10.45 -18.90 -7.57
N ASN A 338 11.56 -19.53 -7.92
CA ASN A 338 12.84 -18.88 -8.21
C ASN A 338 13.71 -19.72 -9.16
N ASN A 339 14.82 -19.14 -9.58
CA ASN A 339 15.84 -19.76 -10.42
C ASN A 339 16.85 -20.44 -9.48
N ASP A 340 16.67 -21.74 -9.25
CA ASP A 340 17.69 -22.61 -8.62
C ASP A 340 18.99 -22.62 -9.45
#